data_AF-A0A9D1YLZ2-F1
#
_entry.id   AF-A0A9D1YLZ2-F1
#
_cell.length_a   1.000
_cell.length_b   1.000
_cell.length_c   1.000
_cell.angle_alpha   90.00
_cell.angle_beta   90.00
_cell.angle_gamma   90.00
#
_symmetry.space_group_name_H-M   'P 1'
#
loop_
_entity.id
_entity.type
_entity.pdbx_description
1 polymer ?
#
loop_
_entity_poly.entity_id
_entity_poly.type
_entity_poly.pdbx_seq_one_letter_code
_entity_poly.pdbx_strand_id
1 'polypeptide(L)'
;MRYFKTSDPDDLSQGALSDRVHFLKCEEEGIKLMCKVTEEIYEIGREEGLRLGKTEEARKAARNMAERGFGAEMIAEIIEESAETVRQWLDKKAEQNTSALLPLR
;
A
#
# COMPACT_ATOMS: atom_id res chain seq x y z
N MET A 1 16.77 -5.20 -9.30
CA MET A 1 16.69 -3.72 -9.43
C MET A 1 17.98 -2.96 -9.08
N ARG A 2 18.99 -3.54 -8.40
CA ARG A 2 20.21 -2.80 -8.00
C ARG A 2 20.90 -2.10 -9.17
N TYR A 3 21.07 -2.80 -10.29
CA TYR A 3 21.73 -2.27 -11.49
C TYR A 3 21.05 -0.99 -11.99
N PHE A 4 19.76 -1.03 -12.32
CA PHE A 4 19.00 0.16 -12.74
C PHE A 4 19.15 1.35 -11.76
N LYS A 5 19.16 1.10 -10.45
CA LYS A 5 19.24 2.15 -9.43
C LYS A 5 20.61 2.84 -9.37
N THR A 6 21.70 2.12 -9.59
CA THR A 6 23.07 2.61 -9.31
C THR A 6 23.99 2.67 -10.51
N SER A 7 23.58 2.12 -11.66
CA SER A 7 24.41 2.13 -12.86
C SER A 7 24.47 3.52 -13.48
N ASP A 8 25.63 3.81 -14.08
CA ASP A 8 25.77 4.88 -15.05
C ASP A 8 24.84 4.60 -16.25
N PRO A 9 24.02 5.55 -16.73
CA PRO A 9 23.20 5.36 -17.92
C PRO A 9 24.01 5.06 -19.19
N ASP A 10 25.31 5.38 -19.24
CA ASP A 10 26.18 5.11 -20.38
C ASP A 10 27.04 3.83 -20.19
N ASP A 11 26.81 3.07 -19.11
CA ASP A 11 27.48 1.79 -18.90
C ASP A 11 27.04 0.76 -19.96
N LEU A 12 27.97 0.28 -20.78
CA LEU A 12 27.72 -0.73 -21.82
C LEU A 12 28.02 -2.18 -21.38
N SER A 13 28.38 -2.40 -20.11
CA SER A 13 28.89 -3.71 -19.64
C SER A 13 27.83 -4.82 -19.57
N GLN A 14 26.54 -4.49 -19.59
CA GLN A 14 25.43 -5.45 -19.44
C GLN A 14 24.61 -5.67 -20.72
N GLY A 15 25.13 -5.24 -21.88
CA GLY A 15 24.50 -5.45 -23.18
C GLY A 15 23.07 -4.89 -23.25
N ALA A 16 22.08 -5.71 -23.61
CA ALA A 16 20.69 -5.25 -23.74
C ALA A 16 20.11 -4.58 -22.48
N LEU A 17 20.60 -4.95 -21.28
CA LEU A 17 20.17 -4.30 -20.04
C LEU A 17 20.72 -2.87 -19.94
N SER A 18 21.96 -2.64 -20.37
CA SER A 18 22.58 -1.32 -20.48
C SER A 18 21.78 -0.41 -21.41
N ASP A 19 21.47 -0.91 -22.62
CA ASP A 19 20.68 -0.17 -23.61
C ASP A 19 19.32 0.24 -23.05
N ARG A 20 18.66 -0.66 -22.32
CA ARG A 20 17.36 -0.37 -21.72
C ARG A 20 17.46 0.65 -20.58
N VAL A 21 18.53 0.61 -19.78
CA VAL A 21 18.78 1.61 -18.74
C VAL A 21 19.03 2.98 -19.35
N HIS A 22 19.85 3.06 -20.39
CA HIS A 22 20.09 4.31 -21.12
C HIS A 22 18.78 4.89 -21.65
N PHE A 23 17.99 4.09 -22.38
CA PHE A 23 16.68 4.47 -22.88
C PHE A 23 15.79 5.07 -21.78
N LEU A 24 15.62 4.36 -20.66
CA LEU A 24 14.73 4.78 -19.58
C LEU A 24 15.21 6.02 -18.82
N LYS A 25 16.51 6.35 -18.85
CA LYS A 25 17.11 7.46 -18.09
C LYS A 25 17.42 8.69 -18.93
N CYS A 26 17.71 8.52 -20.21
CA CYS A 26 18.29 9.57 -21.06
C CYS A 26 17.40 9.92 -22.26
N GLU A 27 16.66 8.96 -22.81
CA GLU A 27 15.81 9.20 -23.97
C GLU A 27 14.44 9.77 -23.56
N GLU A 28 13.91 10.71 -24.34
CA GLU A 28 12.68 11.44 -24.01
C GLU A 28 11.48 10.49 -23.85
N GLU A 29 11.35 9.51 -24.75
CA GLU A 29 10.31 8.48 -24.73
C GLU A 29 10.44 7.57 -23.50
N GLY A 30 11.66 7.22 -23.12
CA GLY A 30 11.92 6.41 -21.93
C GLY A 30 11.60 7.16 -20.64
N ILE A 31 11.96 8.44 -20.57
CA ILE A 31 11.61 9.31 -19.44
C ILE A 31 10.09 9.47 -19.34
N LYS A 32 9.38 9.72 -20.45
CA LYS A 32 7.90 9.79 -20.48
C LYS A 32 7.26 8.51 -19.97
N LEU A 33 7.79 7.36 -20.37
CA LEU A 33 7.32 6.06 -19.87
C LEU A 33 7.53 5.93 -18.36
N MET A 34 8.71 6.30 -17.86
CA MET A 34 9.03 6.26 -16.43
C MET A 34 8.14 7.20 -15.61
N CYS A 35 7.86 8.41 -16.11
CA CYS A 35 6.92 9.34 -15.48
C CYS A 35 5.54 8.72 -15.36
N LYS A 36 4.99 8.20 -16.46
CA LYS A 36 3.68 7.55 -16.47
C LYS A 36 3.58 6.40 -15.46
N VAL A 37 4.56 5.50 -15.47
CA VAL A 37 4.58 4.37 -14.53
C VAL A 37 4.70 4.85 -13.07
N THR A 38 5.48 5.90 -12.82
CA THR A 38 5.64 6.46 -11.48
C THR A 38 4.34 7.10 -10.98
N GLU A 39 3.63 7.82 -11.83
CA GLU A 39 2.31 8.40 -11.53
C GLU A 39 1.27 7.32 -11.25
N GLU A 40 1.24 6.24 -12.04
CA GLU A 40 0.36 5.08 -11.81
C GLU A 40 0.65 4.42 -10.44
N ILE A 41 1.91 4.17 -10.11
CA ILE A 41 2.29 3.58 -8.81
C ILE A 41 1.90 4.51 -7.66
N TYR A 42 2.12 5.82 -7.81
CA TYR A 42 1.75 6.80 -6.80
C TYR A 42 0.24 6.79 -6.56
N GLU A 43 -0.56 6.78 -7.62
CA GLU A 43 -2.01 6.81 -7.51
C GLU A 43 -2.57 5.53 -6.87
N ILE A 44 -2.07 4.36 -7.28
CA ILE A 44 -2.42 3.07 -6.65
C ILE A 44 -2.09 3.12 -5.15
N GLY A 45 -0.90 3.58 -4.79
CA GLY A 45 -0.49 3.69 -3.39
C GLY A 45 -1.34 4.68 -2.59
N ARG A 46 -1.74 5.80 -3.21
CA ARG A 46 -2.60 6.82 -2.61
C ARG A 46 -4.00 6.26 -2.33
N GLU A 47 -4.61 5.58 -3.30
CA GLU A 47 -5.93 4.95 -3.17
C GLU A 47 -5.92 3.83 -2.13
N GLU A 48 -4.92 2.94 -2.18
CA GLU A 48 -4.77 1.87 -1.20
C GLU A 48 -4.55 2.41 0.21
N GLY A 49 -3.69 3.41 0.37
CA GLY A 49 -3.44 4.06 1.65
C GLY A 49 -4.68 4.72 2.24
N LEU A 50 -5.47 5.42 1.42
CA LEU A 50 -6.74 6.02 1.85
C LEU A 50 -7.75 4.96 2.29
N ARG A 51 -7.87 3.87 1.52
CA ARG A 51 -8.75 2.74 1.84
C ARG A 51 -8.34 2.07 3.15
N LEU A 52 -7.07 1.72 3.31
CA LEU A 52 -6.53 1.11 4.52
C LEU A 52 -6.73 2.01 5.74
N GLY A 53 -6.41 3.31 5.63
CA GLY A 53 -6.59 4.26 6.73
C GLY A 53 -8.04 4.38 7.20
N LYS A 54 -9.00 4.45 6.25
CA LYS A 54 -10.44 4.44 6.59
C LYS A 54 -10.85 3.17 7.31
N THR A 55 -10.43 2.01 6.80
CA THR A 55 -10.74 0.71 7.41
C THR A 55 -10.11 0.57 8.81
N GLU A 56 -8.86 1.01 9.00
CA GLU A 56 -8.18 0.93 10.30
C GLU A 56 -8.83 1.81 11.37
N GLU A 57 -9.20 3.05 11.02
CA GLU A 57 -9.92 3.95 11.93
C GLU A 57 -11.32 3.41 12.26
N ALA A 58 -12.07 2.91 11.27
CA ALA A 58 -13.37 2.27 11.51
C ALA A 58 -13.25 1.05 12.44
N ARG A 59 -12.24 0.20 12.20
CA ARG A 59 -11.96 -0.97 13.04
C ARG A 59 -11.57 -0.58 14.47
N LYS A 60 -10.81 0.51 14.64
CA LYS A 60 -10.44 1.05 15.96
C LYS A 60 -11.65 1.61 16.70
N ALA A 61 -12.51 2.36 16.01
CA ALA A 61 -13.77 2.84 16.56
C ALA A 61 -14.68 1.68 17.00
N ALA A 62 -14.83 0.65 16.14
CA ALA A 62 -15.59 -0.57 16.44
C ALA A 62 -15.10 -1.25 17.73
N ARG A 63 -13.79 -1.46 17.89
CA ARG A 63 -13.21 -2.03 19.12
C ARG A 63 -13.51 -1.18 20.35
N ASN A 64 -13.29 0.14 20.26
CA ASN A 64 -13.53 1.06 21.37
C ASN A 64 -15.00 1.12 21.80
N MET A 65 -15.94 0.86 20.88
CA MET A 65 -17.36 0.75 21.20
C MET A 65 -17.69 -0.62 21.81
N ALA A 66 -17.14 -1.70 21.25
CA ALA A 66 -17.32 -3.05 21.82
C ALA A 66 -16.79 -3.14 23.26
N GLU A 67 -15.65 -2.52 23.55
CA GLU A 67 -15.09 -2.41 24.92
C GLU A 67 -16.00 -1.66 25.88
N ARG A 68 -16.86 -0.76 25.37
CA ARG A 68 -17.88 -0.04 26.15
C ARG A 68 -19.21 -0.79 26.23
N GLY A 69 -19.29 -2.02 25.71
CA GLY A 69 -20.46 -2.90 25.79
C GLY A 69 -21.46 -2.76 24.64
N PHE A 70 -21.13 -2.03 23.58
CA PHE A 70 -21.98 -1.98 22.39
C PHE A 70 -21.94 -3.31 21.64
N GLY A 71 -23.10 -3.81 21.20
CA GLY A 71 -23.20 -5.01 20.36
C GLY A 71 -22.74 -4.77 18.92
N ALA A 72 -22.33 -5.82 18.22
CA ALA A 72 -21.80 -5.73 16.85
C ALA A 72 -22.80 -5.11 15.86
N GLU A 73 -24.09 -5.36 16.05
CA GLU A 73 -25.19 -4.86 15.22
C GLU A 73 -25.35 -3.34 15.36
N MET A 74 -25.31 -2.84 16.61
CA MET A 74 -25.39 -1.40 16.89
C MET A 74 -24.12 -0.67 16.43
N ILE A 75 -22.95 -1.30 16.60
CA ILE A 75 -21.69 -0.75 16.09
C ILE A 75 -21.76 -0.61 14.57
N ALA A 76 -22.16 -1.66 13.87
CA ALA A 76 -22.30 -1.68 12.41
C ALA A 76 -23.20 -0.55 11.91
N GLU A 77 -24.32 -0.30 12.59
CA GLU A 77 -25.19 0.85 12.31
C GLU A 77 -24.48 2.20 12.51
N ILE A 78 -23.78 2.39 13.64
CA ILE A 78 -23.12 3.66 13.98
C ILE A 78 -21.99 4.02 13.00
N ILE A 79 -21.21 3.04 12.54
CA ILE A 79 -20.07 3.27 11.63
C ILE A 79 -20.39 2.98 10.17
N GLU A 80 -21.67 2.77 9.85
CA GLU A 80 -22.17 2.52 8.49
C GLU A 80 -21.44 1.37 7.79
N GLU A 81 -21.22 0.28 8.53
CA GLU A 81 -20.57 -0.94 8.02
C GLU A 81 -21.47 -2.17 8.20
N SER A 82 -21.12 -3.28 7.55
CA SER A 82 -21.89 -4.51 7.69
C SER A 82 -21.65 -5.16 9.05
N ALA A 83 -22.70 -5.70 9.66
CA ALA A 83 -22.59 -6.46 10.91
C ALA A 83 -21.65 -7.66 10.77
N GLU A 84 -21.57 -8.26 9.58
CA GLU A 84 -20.60 -9.32 9.29
C GLU A 84 -19.16 -8.80 9.38
N THR A 85 -18.84 -7.70 8.71
CA THR A 85 -17.53 -7.04 8.75
C THR A 85 -17.13 -6.71 10.20
N VAL A 86 -18.05 -6.11 10.97
CA VAL A 86 -17.82 -5.75 12.37
C VAL A 86 -17.56 -6.98 13.23
N ARG A 87 -18.34 -8.06 13.08
CA ARG A 87 -18.07 -9.32 13.79
C ARG A 87 -16.69 -9.86 13.44
N GLN A 88 -16.33 -9.93 12.16
CA GLN A 88 -15.00 -10.37 11.74
C GLN A 88 -13.87 -9.53 12.36
N TRP A 89 -14.05 -8.21 12.50
CA TRP A 89 -13.09 -7.31 13.13
C TRP A 89 -12.94 -7.54 14.63
N LEU A 90 -14.03 -7.88 15.32
CA LEU A 90 -14.09 -8.13 16.76
C LEU A 90 -13.67 -9.57 17.13
N ASP A 91 -13.90 -10.54 16.23
CA ASP A 91 -13.54 -11.95 16.40
C ASP A 91 -12.02 -12.17 16.34
N LYS A 92 -11.30 -11.34 15.56
CA LYS A 92 -9.83 -11.36 15.54
C LYS A 92 -9.24 -10.75 16.82
N LYS A 93 -9.17 -11.56 17.88
CA LYS A 93 -8.34 -11.26 19.07
C LYS A 93 -6.89 -10.97 18.66
N ALA A 94 -6.43 -9.74 18.91
CA ALA A 94 -5.04 -9.39 19.22
C ALA A 94 -3.92 -9.72 18.19
N GLU A 95 -4.09 -9.47 16.89
CA GLU A 95 -2.95 -9.43 15.94
C GLU A 95 -2.28 -8.04 15.84
N GLN A 96 -2.37 -7.20 16.88
CA GLN A 96 -1.80 -5.85 16.88
C GLN A 96 -0.29 -5.79 17.23
N ASN A 97 0.42 -6.91 17.31
CA ASN A 97 1.85 -6.93 17.67
C ASN A 97 2.82 -7.40 16.57
N THR A 98 2.37 -7.59 15.32
CA THR A 98 3.23 -8.16 14.26
C THR A 98 3.14 -7.45 12.91
N SER A 99 2.89 -6.13 12.91
CA SER A 99 3.05 -5.30 11.70
C SER A 99 4.04 -4.14 11.90
N ALA A 100 5.09 -4.37 12.68
CA ALA A 100 6.24 -3.45 12.77
C ALA A 100 7.49 -3.93 12.03
N LEU A 101 7.45 -5.10 11.37
CA LEU A 101 8.61 -5.68 10.71
C LEU A 101 8.23 -6.37 9.40
N LEU A 102 7.94 -5.59 8.35
CA LEU A 102 8.31 -6.02 7.01
C LEU A 102 9.66 -5.34 6.70
N PRO A 103 10.79 -6.07 6.77
CA PRO A 103 12.03 -5.53 6.24
C PRO A 103 11.83 -5.37 4.74
N LEU A 104 11.91 -4.12 4.26
CA LEU A 104 12.10 -3.81 2.85
C LEU A 104 13.33 -4.61 2.38
N ARG A 105 13.10 -5.67 1.61
CA ARG A 105 14.13 -6.46 0.94
C ARG A 105 14.39 -5.92 -0.46
#